data_AF-A0A534T0G6-F1
#
_entry.id   AF-A0A534T0G6-F1
#
_cell.length_a   1.000
_cell.length_b   1.000
_cell.length_c   1.000
_cell.angle_alpha   90.00
_cell.angle_beta   90.00
_cell.angle_gamma   90.00
#
_symmetry.space_group_name_H-M   'P 1'
#
loop_
_entity.id
_entity.type
_entity.pdbx_description
1 polymer ?
#
loop_
_entity_poly.entity_id
_entity_poly.type
_entity_poly.pdbx_seq_one_letter_code
_entity_poly.pdbx_strand_id
1 'polypeptide(L)' 'MRTDVITAGEDVNREALRQLFMRHNLQMIPIVDSERRIKKVVTKDDIAVVS' A
#
# COMPACT_ATOMS: atom_id res chain seq x y z
N MET A 1 -18.30 5.26 7.68
CA MET A 1 -16.88 4.81 7.72
C MET A 1 -16.76 3.54 6.90
N ARG A 2 -15.79 3.41 5.99
CA ARG A 2 -15.46 2.13 5.34
C ARG A 2 -14.42 1.41 6.20
N THR A 3 -14.66 0.15 6.51
CA THR A 3 -13.78 -0.67 7.37
C THR A 3 -13.00 -1.72 6.60
N ASP A 4 -13.35 -1.97 5.33
CA ASP A 4 -12.61 -2.84 4.44
C ASP A 4 -11.45 -2.05 3.80
N VAL A 5 -10.34 -2.00 4.53
CA VAL A 5 -9.13 -1.25 4.16
C VAL A 5 -8.13 -2.23 3.54
N ILE A 6 -7.66 -1.90 2.34
CA ILE A 6 -6.60 -2.66 1.68
C ILE A 6 -5.26 -2.29 2.32
N THR A 7 -4.57 -3.29 2.88
CA THR A 7 -3.24 -3.15 3.49
C THR A 7 -2.24 -4.08 2.80
N ALA A 8 -0.95 -3.80 2.95
CA ALA A 8 0.12 -4.70 2.52
C ALA A 8 1.06 -5.06 3.69
N GLY A 9 1.71 -6.22 3.61
CA GLY A 9 2.69 -6.66 4.61
C GLY A 9 4.05 -6.00 4.44
N GLU A 10 4.92 -6.11 5.44
CA GLU A 10 6.27 -5.49 5.43
C GLU A 10 7.18 -6.00 4.31
N ASP A 11 7.00 -7.25 3.90
CA ASP A 11 7.80 -7.91 2.84
C ASP A 11 7.28 -7.61 1.43
N VAL A 12 6.27 -6.75 1.28
CA VAL A 12 5.71 -6.41 -0.04
C VAL A 12 6.75 -5.68 -0.88
N ASN A 13 6.95 -6.15 -2.12
CA ASN A 13 7.87 -5.49 -3.03
C ASN A 13 7.21 -4.31 -3.76
N ARG A 14 8.04 -3.50 -4.40
CA ARG A 14 7.63 -2.26 -5.07
C ARG A 14 6.64 -2.48 -6.21
N GLU A 15 6.84 -3.51 -7.04
CA GLU A 15 5.94 -3.79 -8.18
C GLU A 15 4.57 -4.26 -7.71
N ALA A 16 4.51 -5.11 -6.67
CA ALA A 16 3.25 -5.53 -6.07
C ALA A 16 2.47 -4.34 -5.49
N LEU A 17 3.15 -3.39 -4.83
CA LEU A 17 2.52 -2.15 -4.38
C LEU A 17 2.01 -1.30 -5.56
N ARG A 18 2.79 -1.17 -6.64
CA ARG A 18 2.38 -0.44 -7.85
C ARG A 18 1.10 -1.04 -8.45
N GLN A 19 1.04 -2.36 -8.53
CA GLN A 19 -0.15 -3.08 -9.00
C GLN A 19 -1.36 -2.87 -8.07
N LEU A 20 -1.17 -2.88 -6.75
CA LEU A 20 -2.24 -2.57 -5.78
C LEU A 20 -2.80 -1.15 -5.99
N PHE A 21 -1.93 -0.15 -6.17
CA PHE A 21 -2.34 1.21 -6.46
C PHE A 21 -3.16 1.32 -7.75
N MET A 22 -2.71 0.68 -8.83
CA MET A 22 -3.40 0.72 -10.12
C MET A 22 -4.73 -0.04 -10.08
N ARG A 23 -4.74 -1.26 -9.54
CA ARG A 23 -5.92 -2.14 -9.51
C ARG A 23 -7.06 -1.57 -8.69
N HIS A 24 -6.75 -0.89 -7.60
CA HIS A 24 -7.75 -0.39 -6.65
C HIS A 24 -7.90 1.14 -6.68
N ASN A 25 -7.20 1.84 -7.59
CA ASN A 25 -7.17 3.29 -7.70
C ASN A 25 -6.93 4.00 -6.35
N LEU A 26 -6.02 3.46 -5.55
CA LEU A 26 -5.73 3.95 -4.20
C LEU A 26 -4.80 5.17 -4.27
N GLN A 27 -4.88 6.03 -3.25
CA GLN A 27 -3.92 7.12 -3.04
C GLN A 27 -2.88 6.77 -1.98
N MET A 28 -3.23 5.87 -1.05
CA MET A 28 -2.34 5.36 -0.03
C MET A 28 -2.63 3.89 0.29
N ILE A 29 -1.61 3.18 0.78
CA ILE A 29 -1.69 1.81 1.29
C ILE A 29 -0.99 1.78 2.66
N PRO A 30 -1.70 1.43 3.75
CA PRO A 30 -1.07 1.15 5.03
C PRO A 30 -0.25 -0.15 4.96
N ILE A 31 0.97 -0.10 5.48
CA ILE A 31 1.83 -1.26 5.65
C ILE A 31 1.70 -1.74 7.09
N VAL A 32 1.40 -3.01 7.26
CA VAL A 32 1.15 -3.64 8.56
C VAL A 32 2.16 -4.73 8.85
N ASP A 33 2.45 -4.92 10.14
CA ASP A 33 3.22 -6.08 10.63
C ASP A 33 2.36 -7.37 10.70
N SER A 34 2.96 -8.45 11.19
CA SER A 34 2.30 -9.75 11.36
C SER A 34 1.14 -9.73 12.37
N GLU A 35 1.12 -8.77 13.29
CA GLU A 35 0.03 -8.55 14.24
C GLU A 35 -1.05 -7.60 13.69
N ARG A 36 -0.98 -7.22 12.40
CA ARG A 36 -1.86 -6.25 11.74
C ARG A 36 -1.81 -4.83 12.31
N ARG A 37 -0.69 -4.46 12.96
CA ARG A 37 -0.49 -3.09 13.43
C ARG A 37 0.16 -2.26 12.33
N ILE A 38 -0.29 -1.01 12.17
CA ILE A 38 0.24 -0.12 11.14
C ILE A 38 1.67 0.29 11.51
N LYS A 39 2.60 0.03 10.59
CA LYS A 39 4.02 0.39 10.72
C LYS A 39 4.34 1.66 9.96
N LYS A 40 3.79 1.82 8.75
CA LYS A 40 3.96 2.99 7.89
C LYS A 40 2.78 3.13 6.92
N VAL A 41 2.67 4.29 6.29
CA VAL A 41 1.76 4.53 5.17
C VAL A 41 2.61 4.82 3.94
N VAL A 42 2.28 4.19 2.82
CA VAL A 42 2.90 4.47 1.53
C VAL A 42 1.87 5.16 0.66
N THR A 43 2.27 6.23 -0.01
CA THR A 43 1.45 7.00 -0.95
C THR A 43 1.79 6.63 -2.39
N LYS A 44 0.89 6.94 -3.31
CA LYS A 44 1.12 6.72 -4.74
C LYS A 44 2.38 7.45 -5.24
N ASP A 45 2.67 8.61 -4.67
CA ASP A 45 3.82 9.45 -5.03
C ASP A 45 5.15 8.84 -4.59
N ASP A 46 5.19 8.10 -3.47
CA ASP A 46 6.39 7.37 -3.02
C ASP A 46 6.86 6.30 -4.03
N ILE A 47 5.93 5.80 -4.86
CA ILE A 47 6.19 4.73 -5.81
C ILE A 47 6.20 5.23 -7.26
N ALA A 48 5.83 6.48 -7.50
CA ALA A 48 5.82 7.04 -8.85
C ALA A 48 7.25 7.05 -9.42
N VAL A 49 7.53 6.15 -10.37
CA VAL A 49 8.66 6.30 -11.28
C VAL A 49 8.12 7.02 -12.50
N VAL A 50 8.67 8.20 -12.75
CA VAL A 50 8.51 8.92 -14.01
C VAL A 50 8.89 7.93 -15.12
N SER A 51 7.94 7.63 -16.00
CA SER A 51 8.19 6.84 -17.21
C SER A 51 8.95 7.68 -18.23
#